data_AF-A0A8T4FCQ7-F1
#
_entry.id   AF-A0A8T4FCQ7-F1
#
_cell.length_a   1.000
_cell.length_b   1.000
_cell.length_c   1.000
_cell.angle_alpha   90.00
_cell.angle_beta   90.00
_cell.angle_gamma   90.00
#
_symmetry.space_group_name_H-M   'P 1'
#
loop_
_entity.id
_entity.type
_entity.pdbx_description
1 polymer ?
#
loop_
_entity_poly.entity_id
_entity_poly.type
_entity_poly.pdbx_seq_one_letter_code
_entity_poly.pdbx_strand_id
1 'polypeptide(L)'
;MRITRARAGGSRLRAGKGINLPQTPLPISALTAKDREDLRFIAEHADLVEISFARTAADIAELLSALDELGDCRLGVIIKVETVQAFENLPEILLTAMRRTWSRVMIARGDLAVEGGYQRPAELQEEILWLCEAAHLPTIWATQALDQMARSGLPSRAEVTDAAMGVRAECVMLNKGPHIGEAVAALGNILRRMTAHQDKKNTLMRPLTSWRAPRPTD
;
A
#
# COMPACT_ATOMS: atom_id res chain seq x y z
N MET A 1 -24.22 17.22 -10.79
CA MET A 1 -23.86 15.96 -10.09
C MET A 1 -25.12 15.40 -9.44
N ARG A 2 -25.40 14.10 -9.59
CA ARG A 2 -26.58 13.41 -9.02
C ARG A 2 -26.10 12.26 -8.14
N ILE A 3 -26.62 12.14 -6.92
CA ILE A 3 -26.27 11.06 -6.00
C ILE A 3 -27.08 9.81 -6.36
N THR A 4 -26.39 8.73 -6.74
CA THR A 4 -27.03 7.44 -7.09
C THR A 4 -27.03 6.43 -5.93
N ARG A 5 -26.14 6.60 -4.94
CA ARG A 5 -26.01 5.71 -3.76
C ARG A 5 -25.46 6.47 -2.56
N ALA A 6 -25.96 6.17 -1.35
CA ALA A 6 -25.46 6.67 -0.07
C ALA A 6 -25.67 5.62 1.05
N ARG A 7 -25.07 5.83 2.23
CA ARG A 7 -25.34 4.99 3.41
C ARG A 7 -26.79 5.16 3.88
N ALA A 8 -27.31 4.15 4.59
CA ALA A 8 -28.59 4.27 5.29
C ALA A 8 -28.52 5.46 6.29
N GLY A 9 -29.42 6.43 6.16
CA GLY A 9 -29.38 7.70 6.89
C GLY A 9 -28.69 8.87 6.17
N GLY A 10 -28.22 8.66 4.93
CA GLY A 10 -27.54 9.69 4.13
C GLY A 10 -26.06 9.85 4.48
N SER A 11 -25.38 10.78 3.81
CA SER A 11 -23.96 11.07 4.04
C SER A 11 -23.69 12.55 3.83
N ARG A 12 -22.89 13.17 4.70
CA ARG A 12 -22.48 14.57 4.56
C ARG A 12 -21.24 14.66 3.67
N LEU A 13 -21.40 15.27 2.49
CA LEU A 13 -20.28 15.68 1.65
C LEU A 13 -19.66 16.95 2.26
N ARG A 14 -18.39 16.87 2.66
CA ARG A 14 -17.66 18.01 3.26
C ARG A 14 -16.77 18.67 2.21
N ALA A 15 -16.41 19.93 2.43
CA ALA A 15 -15.39 20.60 1.62
C ALA A 15 -14.05 19.86 1.69
N GLY A 16 -13.27 19.91 0.61
CA GLY A 16 -11.97 19.25 0.51
C GLY A 16 -12.02 17.72 0.45
N LYS A 17 -13.19 17.12 0.17
CA LYS A 17 -13.28 15.68 -0.09
C LYS A 17 -12.85 15.38 -1.53
N GLY A 18 -11.94 14.42 -1.68
CA GLY A 18 -11.49 13.93 -2.98
C GLY A 18 -12.65 13.35 -3.81
N ILE A 19 -12.52 13.48 -5.12
CA ILE A 19 -13.47 12.96 -6.11
C ILE A 19 -12.70 11.92 -6.93
N ASN A 20 -13.23 10.71 -7.04
CA ASN A 20 -12.68 9.69 -7.94
C ASN A 20 -13.48 9.63 -9.25
N LEU A 21 -12.79 9.47 -10.37
CA LEU A 21 -13.38 9.37 -11.71
C LEU A 21 -12.82 8.13 -12.45
N PRO A 22 -13.17 6.90 -12.02
CA PRO A 22 -12.54 5.67 -12.50
C PRO A 22 -12.57 5.47 -14.02
N GLN A 23 -13.64 5.96 -14.67
CA GLN A 23 -13.88 5.76 -16.11
C GLN A 23 -13.47 6.99 -16.94
N THR A 24 -12.75 7.93 -16.36
CA THR A 24 -12.37 9.16 -17.04
C THR A 24 -10.84 9.29 -17.09
N PRO A 25 -10.24 9.27 -18.29
CA PRO A 25 -8.82 9.58 -18.41
C PRO A 25 -8.61 11.05 -18.04
N LEU A 26 -7.88 11.29 -16.95
CA LEU A 26 -7.53 12.62 -16.49
C LEU A 26 -6.15 13.01 -17.04
N PRO A 27 -6.03 14.10 -17.83
CA PRO A 27 -4.77 14.56 -18.41
C PRO A 27 -3.95 15.35 -17.37
N ILE A 28 -3.73 14.74 -16.21
CA ILE A 28 -2.99 15.32 -15.08
C ILE A 28 -1.74 14.48 -14.93
N SER A 29 -0.54 15.08 -14.89
CA SER A 29 0.68 14.32 -14.56
C SER A 29 0.59 13.78 -13.13
N ALA A 30 1.16 12.60 -12.89
CA ALA A 30 1.33 12.08 -11.53
C ALA A 30 2.29 12.95 -10.68
N LEU A 31 3.14 13.76 -11.31
CA LEU A 31 4.07 14.67 -10.66
C LEU A 31 3.67 16.13 -10.89
N THR A 32 3.03 16.74 -9.90
CA THR A 32 2.58 18.13 -10.00
C THR A 32 3.74 19.13 -9.83
N ALA A 33 3.50 20.40 -10.17
CA ALA A 33 4.47 21.47 -9.92
C ALA A 33 4.84 21.59 -8.44
N LYS A 34 3.86 21.40 -7.54
CA LYS A 34 4.10 21.36 -6.10
C LYS A 34 4.98 20.17 -5.71
N ASP A 35 4.72 18.98 -6.25
CA ASP A 35 5.51 17.79 -5.93
C ASP A 35 6.99 18.00 -6.31
N ARG A 36 7.25 18.64 -7.45
CA ARG A 36 8.61 19.00 -7.89
C ARG A 36 9.31 19.96 -6.93
N GLU A 37 8.58 20.90 -6.34
CA GLU A 37 9.13 21.79 -5.31
C GLU A 37 9.43 21.00 -4.01
N ASP A 38 8.50 20.14 -3.61
CA ASP A 38 8.63 19.32 -2.39
C ASP A 38 9.77 18.29 -2.52
N LEU A 39 10.07 17.78 -3.72
CA LEU A 39 11.17 16.83 -3.96
C LEU A 39 12.52 17.34 -3.47
N ARG A 40 12.79 18.65 -3.57
CA ARG A 40 14.04 19.24 -3.05
C ARG A 40 14.17 19.05 -1.56
N PHE A 41 13.10 19.36 -0.83
CA PHE A 41 13.04 19.18 0.62
C PHE A 41 13.14 17.69 0.99
N ILE A 42 12.42 16.82 0.28
CA ILE A 42 12.41 15.38 0.56
C ILE A 42 13.79 14.77 0.33
N ALA A 43 14.49 15.15 -0.74
CA ALA A 43 15.82 14.64 -1.06
C ALA A 43 16.87 14.93 0.04
N GLU A 44 16.68 16.00 0.81
CA GLU A 44 17.57 16.38 1.93
C GLU A 44 17.17 15.75 3.28
N HIS A 45 15.91 15.35 3.44
CA HIS A 45 15.34 15.04 4.75
C HIS A 45 14.70 13.65 4.90
N ALA A 46 14.58 12.87 3.83
CA ALA A 46 13.93 11.57 3.86
C ALA A 46 14.79 10.47 3.20
N ASP A 47 14.57 9.23 3.64
CA ASP A 47 15.19 8.04 3.03
C ASP A 47 14.39 7.53 1.82
N LEU A 48 13.09 7.81 1.79
CA LEU A 48 12.13 7.30 0.81
C LEU A 48 11.17 8.40 0.38
N VAL A 49 10.85 8.44 -0.92
CA VAL A 49 9.76 9.22 -1.48
C VAL A 49 8.74 8.31 -2.13
N GLU A 50 7.47 8.67 -2.04
CA GLU A 50 6.36 7.90 -2.57
C GLU A 50 5.61 8.70 -3.64
N ILE A 51 5.43 8.12 -4.83
CA ILE A 51 4.63 8.72 -5.89
C ILE A 51 3.21 8.18 -5.87
N SER A 52 2.25 9.09 -5.77
CA SER A 52 0.83 8.77 -5.83
C SER A 52 0.27 8.92 -7.23
N PHE A 53 -0.73 8.10 -7.55
CA PHE A 53 -1.50 8.09 -8.79
C PHE A 53 -0.65 7.96 -10.06
N ALA A 54 0.55 7.36 -9.96
CA ALA A 54 1.31 6.92 -11.12
C ALA A 54 0.52 5.86 -11.88
N ARG A 55 0.39 6.00 -13.20
CA ARG A 55 -0.44 5.13 -14.06
C ARG A 55 0.36 4.49 -15.18
N THR A 56 1.52 5.04 -15.51
CA THR A 56 2.31 4.65 -16.68
C THR A 56 3.80 4.61 -16.35
N ALA A 57 4.57 3.92 -17.20
CA ALA A 57 6.02 3.98 -17.17
C ALA A 57 6.55 5.43 -17.33
N ALA A 58 5.85 6.27 -18.09
CA ALA A 58 6.22 7.67 -18.27
C ALA A 58 6.13 8.47 -16.96
N ASP A 59 5.11 8.24 -16.14
CA ASP A 59 4.99 8.89 -14.81
C ASP A 59 6.20 8.55 -13.92
N ILE A 60 6.65 7.29 -13.95
CA ILE A 60 7.83 6.86 -13.19
C ILE A 60 9.11 7.48 -13.78
N ALA A 61 9.25 7.47 -15.11
CA ALA A 61 10.40 8.09 -15.77
C ALA A 61 10.50 9.60 -15.46
N GLU A 62 9.36 10.30 -15.38
CA GLU A 62 9.29 11.71 -15.01
C GLU A 62 9.81 11.95 -13.58
N LEU A 63 9.38 11.13 -12.62
CA LEU A 63 9.91 11.19 -11.25
C LEU A 63 11.41 10.90 -11.21
N LEU A 64 11.87 9.84 -11.88
CA LEU A 64 13.29 9.48 -11.89
C LEU A 64 14.14 10.61 -12.48
N SER A 65 13.72 11.22 -13.59
CA SER A 65 14.39 12.39 -14.17
C SER A 65 14.43 13.57 -13.20
N ALA A 66 13.31 13.86 -12.52
CA ALA A 66 13.26 14.94 -11.54
C ALA A 66 14.20 14.69 -10.35
N LEU A 67 14.36 13.44 -9.91
CA LEU A 67 15.31 13.08 -8.87
C LEU A 67 16.76 13.17 -9.34
N ASP A 68 17.05 12.77 -10.59
CA ASP A 68 18.39 12.84 -11.16
C ASP A 68 18.84 14.30 -11.34
N GLU A 69 17.92 15.23 -11.62
CA GLU A 69 18.16 16.68 -11.65
C GLU A 69 18.59 17.25 -10.28
N LEU A 70 18.22 16.59 -9.18
CA LEU A 70 18.63 16.97 -7.82
C LEU A 70 20.00 16.38 -7.43
N GLY A 71 20.61 15.59 -8.30
CA GLY A 71 21.86 14.88 -8.07
C GLY A 71 21.65 13.43 -7.61
N ASP A 72 22.76 12.71 -7.41
CA ASP A 72 22.77 11.30 -6.96
C ASP A 72 22.36 11.18 -5.48
N CYS A 73 21.08 11.47 -5.23
CA CYS A 73 20.48 11.36 -3.91
C CYS A 73 20.20 9.89 -3.61
N ARG A 74 20.58 9.44 -2.40
CA ARG A 74 20.35 8.06 -1.97
C ARG A 74 18.87 7.73 -1.67
N LEU A 75 17.96 8.55 -2.20
CA LEU A 75 16.52 8.51 -1.95
C LEU A 75 15.91 7.30 -2.68
N GLY A 76 15.28 6.41 -1.91
CA GLY A 76 14.49 5.32 -2.47
C GLY A 76 13.12 5.78 -2.93
N VAL A 77 12.52 5.02 -3.84
CA VAL A 77 11.25 5.38 -4.48
C VAL A 77 10.22 4.29 -4.18
N ILE A 78 9.03 4.70 -3.74
CA ILE A 78 7.87 3.83 -3.57
C ILE A 78 6.84 4.21 -4.63
N ILE A 79 6.45 3.22 -5.44
CA ILE A 79 5.40 3.38 -6.44
C ILE A 79 4.09 2.88 -5.84
N LYS A 80 3.12 3.76 -5.68
CA LYS A 80 1.79 3.34 -5.23
C LYS A 80 0.97 2.85 -6.40
N VAL A 81 0.55 1.59 -6.33
CA VAL A 81 -0.45 1.05 -7.24
C VAL A 81 -1.82 1.36 -6.65
N GLU A 82 -2.42 2.44 -7.12
CA GLU A 82 -3.71 2.98 -6.66
C GLU A 82 -4.84 2.81 -7.68
N THR A 83 -4.47 2.64 -8.95
CA THR A 83 -5.39 2.73 -10.08
C THR A 83 -5.42 1.43 -10.88
N VAL A 84 -6.54 1.17 -11.57
CA VAL A 84 -6.68 0.02 -12.49
C VAL A 84 -5.69 0.17 -13.64
N GLN A 85 -5.52 1.40 -14.14
CA GLN A 85 -4.55 1.69 -15.19
C GLN A 85 -3.11 1.40 -14.75
N ALA A 86 -2.74 1.74 -13.50
CA ALA A 86 -1.42 1.40 -12.95
C ALA A 86 -1.22 -0.11 -12.85
N PHE A 87 -2.27 -0.85 -12.48
CA PHE A 87 -2.23 -2.31 -12.45
C PHE A 87 -2.05 -2.90 -13.85
N GLU A 88 -2.82 -2.44 -14.84
CA GLU A 88 -2.74 -2.91 -16.23
C GLU A 88 -1.36 -2.61 -16.86
N ASN A 89 -0.76 -1.48 -16.52
CA ASN A 89 0.58 -1.08 -16.98
C ASN A 89 1.70 -1.53 -16.04
N LEU A 90 1.40 -2.33 -15.01
CA LEU A 90 2.34 -2.64 -13.95
C LEU A 90 3.66 -3.22 -14.47
N PRO A 91 3.70 -4.16 -15.44
CA PRO A 91 4.97 -4.67 -15.95
C PRO A 91 5.91 -3.58 -16.47
N GLU A 92 5.41 -2.61 -17.23
CA GLU A 92 6.22 -1.51 -17.77
C GLU A 92 6.66 -0.51 -16.68
N ILE A 93 5.77 -0.26 -15.71
CA ILE A 93 6.06 0.53 -14.51
C ILE A 93 7.21 -0.10 -13.73
N LEU A 94 7.16 -1.42 -13.47
CA LEU A 94 8.21 -2.14 -12.74
C LEU A 94 9.53 -2.09 -13.49
N LEU A 95 9.54 -2.36 -14.80
CA LEU A 95 10.76 -2.28 -15.63
C LEU A 95 11.40 -0.89 -15.57
N THR A 96 10.58 0.17 -15.59
CA THR A 96 11.08 1.54 -15.46
C THR A 96 11.61 1.81 -14.06
N ALA A 97 10.91 1.34 -13.03
CA ALA A 97 11.32 1.47 -11.62
C ALA A 97 12.66 0.81 -11.34
N MET A 98 12.94 -0.34 -11.98
CA MET A 98 14.18 -1.09 -11.84
C MET A 98 15.43 -0.32 -12.33
N ARG A 99 15.26 0.78 -13.06
CA ARG A 99 16.36 1.70 -13.41
C ARG A 99 16.99 2.36 -12.18
N ARG A 100 16.30 2.38 -11.04
CA ARG A 100 16.79 2.91 -9.75
C ARG A 100 16.92 1.78 -8.73
N THR A 101 18.03 1.77 -7.99
CA THR A 101 18.41 0.64 -7.11
C THR A 101 17.46 0.42 -5.92
N TRP A 102 16.84 1.47 -5.40
CA TRP A 102 16.00 1.39 -4.19
C TRP A 102 14.52 1.65 -4.47
N SER A 103 14.03 1.10 -5.58
CA SER A 103 12.61 1.10 -5.90
C SER A 103 11.85 0.07 -5.08
N ARG A 104 10.59 0.38 -4.76
CA ARG A 104 9.61 -0.43 -4.02
C ARG A 104 8.24 -0.21 -4.62
N VAL A 105 7.33 -1.12 -4.33
CA VAL A 105 5.93 -1.03 -4.74
C VAL A 105 5.04 -1.05 -3.52
N MET A 106 4.03 -0.19 -3.48
CA MET A 106 3.00 -0.20 -2.46
C MET A 106 1.66 -0.60 -3.08
N ILE A 107 1.01 -1.60 -2.48
CA ILE A 107 -0.35 -1.98 -2.86
C ILE A 107 -1.32 -1.08 -2.07
N ALA A 108 -1.81 -0.01 -2.70
CA ALA A 108 -2.74 0.92 -2.07
C ALA A 108 -4.18 0.43 -2.22
N ARG A 109 -4.51 -0.61 -1.46
CA ARG A 109 -5.77 -1.38 -1.56
C ARG A 109 -7.04 -0.54 -1.39
N GLY A 110 -6.98 0.50 -0.56
CA GLY A 110 -8.11 1.43 -0.34
C GLY A 110 -8.50 2.17 -1.62
N ASP A 111 -7.53 2.76 -2.31
CA ASP A 111 -7.76 3.49 -3.57
C ASP A 111 -8.06 2.53 -4.72
N LEU A 112 -7.35 1.40 -4.80
CA LEU A 112 -7.63 0.33 -5.77
C LEU A 112 -9.06 -0.20 -5.67
N ALA A 113 -9.57 -0.39 -4.45
CA ALA A 113 -10.96 -0.82 -4.26
C ALA A 113 -11.99 0.26 -4.64
N VAL A 114 -11.63 1.54 -4.50
CA VAL A 114 -12.46 2.67 -4.93
C VAL A 114 -12.48 2.79 -6.45
N GLU A 115 -11.40 2.40 -7.14
CA GLU A 115 -11.30 2.47 -8.60
C GLU A 115 -11.76 1.20 -9.32
N GLY A 116 -11.18 0.05 -8.99
CA GLY A 116 -11.51 -1.27 -9.58
C GLY A 116 -12.76 -1.93 -8.99
N GLY A 117 -13.36 -1.31 -7.97
CA GLY A 117 -14.51 -1.86 -7.26
C GLY A 117 -14.15 -2.99 -6.31
N TYR A 118 -15.19 -3.62 -5.74
CA TYR A 118 -15.04 -4.61 -4.67
C TYR A 118 -15.08 -6.08 -5.15
N GLN A 119 -15.13 -6.31 -6.47
CA GLN A 119 -15.33 -7.67 -7.00
C GLN A 119 -14.05 -8.50 -6.99
N ARG A 120 -12.91 -7.92 -7.37
CA ARG A 120 -11.63 -8.62 -7.54
C ARG A 120 -10.45 -8.07 -6.72
N PRO A 121 -10.61 -7.37 -5.57
CA PRO A 121 -9.47 -6.78 -4.87
C PRO A 121 -8.47 -7.83 -4.37
N ALA A 122 -8.95 -9.01 -4.01
CA ALA A 122 -8.12 -10.13 -3.59
C ALA A 122 -7.28 -10.73 -4.74
N GLU A 123 -7.76 -10.67 -5.98
CA GLU A 123 -7.01 -11.13 -7.15
C GLU A 123 -5.95 -10.10 -7.55
N LEU A 124 -6.33 -8.81 -7.60
CA LEU A 124 -5.44 -7.71 -7.94
C LEU A 124 -4.22 -7.68 -7.01
N GLN A 125 -4.43 -7.78 -5.69
CA GLN A 125 -3.31 -7.77 -4.74
C GLN A 125 -2.35 -8.97 -4.94
N GLU A 126 -2.87 -10.14 -5.30
CA GLU A 126 -2.04 -11.33 -5.52
C GLU A 126 -1.21 -11.18 -6.79
N GLU A 127 -1.82 -10.74 -7.89
CA GLU A 127 -1.09 -10.48 -9.13
C GLU A 127 0.00 -9.40 -8.95
N ILE A 128 -0.29 -8.33 -8.19
CA ILE A 128 0.72 -7.31 -7.87
C ILE A 128 1.88 -7.93 -7.08
N LEU A 129 1.59 -8.69 -6.01
CA LEU A 129 2.64 -9.40 -5.26
C LEU A 129 3.46 -10.31 -6.16
N TRP A 130 2.83 -10.98 -7.13
CA TRP A 130 3.51 -11.91 -8.00
C TRP A 130 4.47 -11.23 -8.97
N LEU A 131 4.03 -10.12 -9.57
CA LEU A 131 4.85 -9.32 -10.47
C LEU A 131 6.00 -8.65 -9.72
N CYS A 132 5.76 -8.12 -8.52
CA CYS A 132 6.80 -7.49 -7.70
C CYS A 132 7.85 -8.52 -7.24
N GLU A 133 7.43 -9.72 -6.84
CA GLU A 133 8.34 -10.81 -6.49
C GLU A 133 9.21 -11.20 -7.69
N ALA A 134 8.63 -11.35 -8.88
CA ALA A 134 9.37 -11.66 -10.09
C ALA A 134 10.37 -10.55 -10.48
N ALA A 135 9.99 -9.29 -10.26
CA ALA A 135 10.85 -8.13 -10.48
C ALA A 135 11.90 -7.92 -9.37
N HIS A 136 11.86 -8.71 -8.29
CA HIS A 136 12.69 -8.53 -7.09
C HIS A 136 12.53 -7.14 -6.45
N LEU A 137 11.33 -6.55 -6.58
CA LEU A 137 11.00 -5.26 -5.98
C LEU A 137 10.24 -5.47 -4.67
N PRO A 138 10.77 -4.95 -3.53
CA PRO A 138 10.08 -5.08 -2.25
C PRO A 138 8.69 -4.44 -2.30
N THR A 139 7.72 -5.13 -1.71
CA THR A 139 6.32 -4.76 -1.69
C THR A 139 5.89 -4.30 -0.30
N ILE A 140 5.06 -3.26 -0.27
CA ILE A 140 4.43 -2.73 0.95
C ILE A 140 2.93 -3.06 0.89
N TRP A 141 2.48 -3.87 1.84
CA TRP A 141 1.08 -4.17 2.08
C TRP A 141 0.43 -3.01 2.81
N ALA A 142 -0.29 -2.16 2.09
CA ALA A 142 -0.79 -0.90 2.63
C ALA A 142 -2.30 -0.80 2.65
N THR A 143 -2.79 0.13 3.48
CA THR A 143 -4.18 0.52 3.73
C THR A 143 -5.04 -0.59 4.34
N GLN A 144 -5.98 -0.24 5.23
CA GLN A 144 -6.96 -1.16 5.83
C GLN A 144 -6.43 -2.34 6.68
N ALA A 145 -5.11 -2.53 6.79
CA ALA A 145 -4.54 -3.46 7.75
C ALA A 145 -4.75 -2.89 9.17
N LEU A 146 -5.55 -3.57 9.99
CA LEU A 146 -5.88 -3.18 11.38
C LEU A 146 -6.35 -1.71 11.54
N ASP A 147 -7.07 -1.16 10.56
CA ASP A 147 -7.54 0.24 10.57
C ASP A 147 -8.55 0.52 11.69
N GLN A 148 -9.50 -0.39 11.92
CA GLN A 148 -10.44 -0.34 13.04
C GLN A 148 -9.70 -0.43 14.37
N MET A 149 -8.67 -1.28 14.47
CA MET A 149 -7.86 -1.36 15.69
C MET A 149 -7.17 -0.05 15.97
N ALA A 150 -6.50 0.55 14.97
CA ALA A 150 -5.86 1.85 15.12
C ALA A 150 -6.85 2.94 15.56
N ARG A 151 -8.10 2.88 15.08
CA ARG A 151 -9.17 3.86 15.37
C ARG A 151 -9.89 3.65 16.70
N SER A 152 -10.16 2.41 17.09
CA SER A 152 -11.10 2.06 18.17
C SER A 152 -10.51 1.13 19.24
N GLY A 153 -9.26 0.69 19.08
CA GLY A 153 -8.57 -0.21 20.00
C GLY A 153 -8.87 -1.70 19.78
N LEU A 154 -9.93 -2.03 19.04
CA LEU A 154 -10.34 -3.43 18.81
C LEU A 154 -10.34 -3.78 17.31
N PRO A 155 -9.55 -4.79 16.88
CA PRO A 155 -9.60 -5.29 15.52
C PRO A 155 -10.84 -6.15 15.30
N SER A 156 -11.33 -6.16 14.07
CA SER A 156 -12.26 -7.18 13.59
C SER A 156 -11.52 -8.48 13.25
N ARG A 157 -12.26 -9.60 13.19
CA ARG A 157 -11.70 -10.88 12.70
C ARG A 157 -11.15 -10.77 11.29
N ALA A 158 -11.82 -10.00 10.43
CA ALA A 158 -11.39 -9.79 9.06
C ALA A 158 -10.03 -9.09 8.99
N GLU A 159 -9.80 -8.07 9.82
CA GLU A 159 -8.52 -7.36 9.84
C GLU A 159 -7.38 -8.18 10.43
N VAL A 160 -7.65 -9.05 11.41
CA VAL A 160 -6.61 -9.97 11.92
C VAL A 160 -6.18 -10.96 10.83
N THR A 161 -7.14 -11.51 10.09
CA THR A 161 -6.85 -12.40 8.95
C THR A 161 -6.12 -11.67 7.83
N ASP A 162 -6.52 -10.44 7.53
CA ASP A 162 -5.88 -9.60 6.53
C ASP A 162 -4.43 -9.26 6.90
N ALA A 163 -4.21 -8.81 8.15
CA ALA A 163 -2.87 -8.52 8.67
C ALA A 163 -1.96 -9.75 8.66
N ALA A 164 -2.51 -10.95 8.85
CA ALA A 164 -1.77 -12.19 8.75
C ALA A 164 -1.28 -12.48 7.32
N MET A 165 -2.03 -12.08 6.29
CA MET A 165 -1.60 -12.18 4.89
C MET A 165 -0.49 -11.20 4.53
N GLY A 166 -0.33 -10.12 5.30
CA GLY A 166 0.78 -9.17 5.16
C GLY A 166 2.17 -9.80 5.27
N VAL A 167 2.30 -11.02 5.81
CA VAL A 167 3.56 -11.80 5.82
C VAL A 167 4.11 -12.08 4.40
N ARG A 168 3.27 -11.94 3.38
CA ARG A 168 3.64 -12.12 1.98
C ARG A 168 4.44 -10.94 1.40
N ALA A 169 4.44 -9.80 2.08
CA ALA A 169 5.11 -8.58 1.68
C ALA A 169 6.29 -8.27 2.62
N GLU A 170 7.26 -7.48 2.15
CA GLU A 170 8.41 -7.06 2.95
C GLU A 170 8.02 -6.08 4.07
N CYS A 171 6.92 -5.35 3.89
CA CYS A 171 6.44 -4.36 4.85
C CYS A 171 4.91 -4.35 4.91
N VAL A 172 4.37 -4.08 6.10
CA VAL A 172 2.94 -3.79 6.29
C VAL A 172 2.81 -2.38 6.84
N MET A 173 2.05 -1.53 6.15
CA MET A 173 1.79 -0.15 6.55
C MET A 173 0.45 -0.03 7.28
N LEU A 174 0.48 0.59 8.46
CA LEU A 174 -0.70 0.92 9.25
C LEU A 174 -1.12 2.38 9.04
N ASN A 175 -2.43 2.63 9.06
CA ASN A 175 -2.98 3.98 9.05
C ASN A 175 -2.94 4.63 10.44
N LYS A 176 -3.18 5.95 10.49
CA LYS A 176 -3.24 6.71 11.75
C LYS A 176 -4.45 6.33 12.62
N GLY A 177 -4.27 6.44 13.94
CA GLY A 177 -5.35 6.41 14.90
C GLY A 177 -4.86 6.51 16.35
N PRO A 178 -5.74 6.80 17.32
CA PRO A 178 -5.36 6.96 18.72
C PRO A 178 -4.73 5.70 19.34
N HIS A 179 -5.04 4.52 18.82
CA HIS A 179 -4.52 3.23 19.29
C HIS A 179 -3.40 2.67 18.39
N ILE A 180 -2.68 3.52 17.66
CA ILE A 180 -1.66 3.07 16.70
C ILE A 180 -0.54 2.26 17.35
N GLY A 181 -0.13 2.59 18.58
CA GLY A 181 0.89 1.83 19.31
C GLY A 181 0.45 0.38 19.59
N GLU A 182 -0.81 0.19 20.00
CA GLU A 182 -1.40 -1.13 20.20
C GLU A 182 -1.52 -1.89 18.88
N ALA A 183 -1.93 -1.21 17.81
CA ALA A 183 -2.04 -1.81 16.47
C ALA A 183 -0.68 -2.29 15.94
N VAL A 184 0.40 -1.51 16.14
CA VAL A 184 1.78 -1.91 15.80
C VAL A 184 2.20 -3.16 16.59
N ALA A 185 1.94 -3.18 17.90
CA ALA A 185 2.29 -4.32 18.74
C ALA A 185 1.52 -5.59 18.33
N ALA A 186 0.23 -5.46 18.03
CA ALA A 186 -0.60 -6.56 17.56
C ALA A 186 -0.17 -7.07 16.19
N LEU A 187 0.08 -6.18 15.22
CA LEU A 187 0.63 -6.53 13.91
C LEU A 187 1.93 -7.31 14.03
N GLY A 188 2.89 -6.80 14.82
CA GLY A 188 4.17 -7.47 15.04
C GLY A 188 3.99 -8.87 15.64
N ASN A 189 3.02 -9.07 16.54
CA ASN A 189 2.73 -10.38 17.09
C ASN A 189 2.12 -11.33 16.03
N ILE A 190 1.15 -10.85 15.25
CA ILE A 190 0.54 -11.61 14.17
C ILE A 190 1.60 -12.06 13.16
N LEU A 191 2.43 -11.14 12.66
CA LEU A 191 3.47 -11.43 11.67
C LEU A 191 4.55 -12.37 12.23
N ARG A 192 5.00 -12.20 13.47
CA ARG A 192 5.97 -13.13 14.12
C ARG A 192 5.44 -14.56 14.24
N ARG A 193 4.14 -14.75 14.44
CA ARG A 193 3.54 -16.09 14.43
C ARG A 193 3.43 -16.63 13.00
N MET A 194 2.98 -15.80 12.07
CA MET A 194 2.76 -16.19 10.67
C MET A 194 4.03 -16.51 9.90
N THR A 195 5.12 -15.78 10.14
CA THR A 195 6.44 -16.02 9.52
C THR A 195 6.96 -17.43 9.75
N ALA A 196 6.50 -18.11 10.80
CA ALA A 196 6.88 -19.48 11.03
C ALA A 196 6.04 -20.50 10.26
N HIS A 197 4.90 -20.10 9.71
CA HIS A 197 4.04 -20.94 8.87
C HIS A 197 4.22 -20.64 7.38
N GLN A 198 4.58 -19.40 7.04
CA GLN A 198 4.67 -18.91 5.68
C GLN A 198 5.83 -17.93 5.54
N ASP A 199 6.63 -18.12 4.50
CA ASP A 199 7.63 -17.17 4.04
C ASP A 199 7.30 -16.77 2.60
N LYS A 200 6.85 -15.53 2.41
CA LYS A 200 6.29 -15.06 1.14
C LYS A 200 5.23 -16.02 0.59
N LYS A 201 5.50 -16.65 -0.56
CA LYS A 201 4.61 -17.64 -1.19
C LYS A 201 4.87 -19.07 -0.74
N ASN A 202 5.96 -19.32 -0.03
CA ASN A 202 6.37 -20.64 0.39
C ASN A 202 5.70 -21.00 1.72
N THR A 203 4.95 -22.09 1.73
CA THR A 203 4.43 -22.67 2.96
C THR A 203 5.55 -23.44 3.65
N LEU A 204 5.85 -23.10 4.89
CA LEU A 204 6.94 -23.72 5.65
C LEU A 204 6.51 -24.98 6.44
N MET A 205 5.22 -25.36 6.33
CA MET A 205 4.62 -26.57 6.92
C MET A 205 4.92 -26.75 8.42
N ARG A 206 5.10 -25.66 9.17
CA ARG A 206 5.31 -25.72 10.63
C ARG A 206 4.09 -26.33 11.32
N PRO A 207 4.30 -27.25 12.29
CA PRO A 207 3.22 -27.78 13.12
C PRO A 207 2.44 -26.67 13.83
N LEU A 208 1.13 -26.64 13.62
CA LEU A 208 0.22 -25.72 14.32
C LEU A 208 -0.26 -26.41 15.61
N THR A 209 -0.01 -25.80 16.76
CA THR A 209 -0.63 -26.20 18.03
C THR A 209 -1.75 -25.22 18.37
N SER A 210 -2.86 -25.70 18.93
CA SER A 210 -3.95 -24.84 19.40
C SER A 210 -3.43 -23.77 20.38
N TRP A 211 -4.09 -22.60 20.36
CA TRP A 211 -3.73 -21.43 21.16
C TRP A 211 -3.55 -21.79 22.65
N ARG A 212 -2.33 -21.67 23.19
CA ARG A 212 -2.14 -21.75 24.64
C ARG A 212 -2.56 -20.42 25.23
N ALA A 213 -3.69 -20.38 25.94
CA ALA A 213 -4.06 -19.23 26.75
C ALA A 213 -2.89 -18.89 27.71
N PRO A 214 -2.59 -17.60 27.96
CA PRO A 214 -1.61 -17.25 28.99
C PRO A 214 -2.02 -17.93 30.29
N ARG A 215 -1.07 -18.64 30.92
CA ARG A 215 -1.33 -19.25 32.23
C ARG A 215 -1.70 -18.12 33.19
N PRO A 216 -2.75 -18.27 34.01
CA PRO A 216 -2.87 -17.45 35.21
C PRO A 216 -1.56 -17.56 35.96
N THR A 217 -1.01 -16.42 36.35
CA THR A 217 0.19 -16.28 37.18
C THR A 217 0.20 -17.26 38.34
N ASP A 218 1.26 -18.06 38.43
CA ASP A 218 1.87 -18.49 39.70
C ASP A 218 3.31 -17.96 39.71
#